data_AF-A0A1F6Y2Y1-F1
#
_entry.id   AF-A0A1F6Y2Y1-F1
#
_cell.length_a   1.000
_cell.length_b   1.000
_cell.length_c   1.000
_cell.angle_alpha   90.00
_cell.angle_beta   90.00
_cell.angle_gamma   90.00
#
_symmetry.space_group_name_H-M   'P 1'
#
loop_
_entity.id
_entity.type
_entity.pdbx_description
1 polymer ?
#
loop_
_entity_poly.entity_id
_entity_poly.type
_entity_poly.pdbx_seq_one_letter_code
_entity_poly.pdbx_strand_id
1 'polypeptide(L)'
;MTIDGESYDPFSAETLRVLHPPHPSYREEIITASRRKYSIPKDAAAKLIAEEEATIIRSAEEKAIIEGKTKIKAKEIKDTEEEVVSVEDKEQGEIKDTGPKKKASQEAEPMI
;
A
#
# COMPACT_ATOMS: atom_id res chain seq x y z
N MET A 1 -19.91 11.72 33.60
CA MET A 1 -20.60 13.03 33.50
C MET A 1 -22.08 12.71 33.56
N THR A 2 -22.85 13.29 34.48
CA THR A 2 -24.28 12.93 34.61
C THR A 2 -25.09 13.82 33.69
N ILE A 3 -25.75 13.23 32.69
CA ILE A 3 -26.68 13.90 31.79
C ILE A 3 -28.04 13.24 32.06
N ASP A 4 -29.08 14.04 32.28
CA ASP A 4 -30.46 13.58 32.55
C ASP A 4 -30.66 12.58 33.70
N GLY A 5 -29.71 12.52 34.65
CA GLY A 5 -29.81 11.68 35.85
C GLY A 5 -29.20 10.27 35.70
N GLU A 6 -28.72 9.92 34.51
CA GLU A 6 -27.97 8.68 34.25
C GLU A 6 -26.46 8.97 34.14
N SER A 7 -25.63 8.00 34.55
CA SER A 7 -24.17 8.11 34.42
C SER A 7 -23.77 7.81 32.98
N TYR A 8 -23.61 8.86 32.19
CA TYR A 8 -23.17 8.74 30.80
C TYR A 8 -21.64 8.90 30.67
N ASP A 9 -21.05 8.09 29.78
CA ASP A 9 -19.65 8.19 29.37
C ASP A 9 -19.49 9.35 28.36
N PRO A 10 -18.65 10.36 28.66
CA PRO A 10 -18.46 11.53 27.80
C PRO A 10 -17.86 11.24 26.42
N PHE A 11 -17.29 10.05 26.17
CA PHE A 11 -16.74 9.67 24.86
C PHE A 11 -17.60 8.64 24.11
N SER A 12 -18.80 8.35 24.61
CA SER A 12 -19.75 7.46 23.93
C SER A 12 -20.39 8.13 22.71
N ALA A 13 -20.68 7.35 21.67
CA ALA A 13 -21.33 7.84 20.45
C ALA A 13 -22.76 8.38 20.68
N GLU A 14 -23.39 8.01 21.80
CA GLU A 14 -24.71 8.51 22.21
C GLU A 14 -24.64 9.94 22.76
N THR A 15 -23.57 10.25 23.51
CA THR A 15 -23.38 11.58 24.11
C THR A 15 -22.68 12.56 23.17
N LEU A 16 -21.81 12.08 22.29
CA LEU A 16 -21.05 12.93 21.38
C LEU A 16 -21.76 13.07 20.02
N ARG A 17 -22.16 14.30 19.69
CA ARG A 17 -22.72 14.62 18.37
C ARG A 17 -21.61 14.87 17.37
N VAL A 18 -21.36 13.91 16.48
CA VAL A 18 -20.44 14.11 15.34
C VAL A 18 -21.16 14.97 14.30
N LEU A 19 -20.80 16.25 14.24
CA LEU A 19 -21.27 17.16 13.19
C LEU A 19 -20.49 16.91 11.90
N HIS A 20 -21.17 17.00 10.77
CA HIS A 20 -20.51 17.00 9.48
C HIS A 20 -19.64 18.27 9.34
N PRO A 21 -18.51 18.19 8.64
CA PRO A 21 -17.65 19.35 8.43
C PRO A 21 -18.44 20.47 7.72
N PRO A 22 -18.26 21.74 8.12
CA PRO A 22 -19.02 22.87 7.56
C PRO A 22 -18.60 23.21 6.13
N HIS A 23 -17.47 22.68 5.66
CA HIS A 23 -16.92 22.91 4.33
C HIS A 23 -16.95 21.62 3.50
N PRO A 24 -17.12 21.73 2.17
CA PRO A 24 -17.04 20.58 1.28
C PRO A 24 -15.63 20.01 1.26
N SER A 25 -15.54 18.70 1.01
CA SER A 25 -14.28 18.03 0.76
C SER A 25 -13.91 18.16 -0.71
N TYR A 26 -12.74 18.72 -1.01
CA TYR A 26 -12.20 18.84 -2.37
C TYR A 26 -11.39 17.61 -2.80
N ARG A 27 -11.50 16.49 -2.08
CA ARG A 27 -10.70 15.29 -2.33
C ARG A 27 -10.82 14.80 -3.78
N GLU A 28 -12.05 14.72 -4.29
CA GLU A 28 -12.31 14.23 -5.65
C GLU A 28 -11.81 15.21 -6.72
N GLU A 29 -11.99 16.52 -6.48
CA GLU A 29 -11.49 17.58 -7.36
C GLU A 29 -9.97 17.56 -7.47
N ILE A 30 -9.27 17.35 -6.35
CA ILE A 30 -7.81 17.23 -6.34
C ILE A 30 -7.35 16.00 -7.11
N ILE A 31 -8.00 14.84 -6.89
CA ILE A 31 -7.65 13.59 -7.58
C ILE A 31 -7.88 13.71 -9.08
N THR A 32 -9.01 14.30 -9.50
CA THR A 32 -9.35 14.48 -10.91
C THR A 32 -8.43 15.50 -11.59
N ALA A 33 -8.14 16.62 -10.94
CA ALA A 33 -7.19 17.62 -11.44
C ALA A 33 -5.77 17.03 -11.58
N SER A 34 -5.34 16.23 -10.59
CA SER A 34 -4.06 15.52 -10.64
C SER A 34 -4.01 14.54 -11.80
N ARG A 35 -5.02 13.67 -11.95
CA ARG A 35 -5.11 12.71 -13.07
C ARG A 35 -5.11 13.42 -14.42
N ARG A 36 -5.81 14.55 -14.55
CA ARG A 36 -5.82 15.32 -15.81
C ARG A 36 -4.45 15.89 -16.19
N LYS A 37 -3.64 16.32 -15.21
CA LYS A 37 -2.34 16.95 -15.45
C LYS A 37 -1.19 15.95 -15.57
N TYR A 38 -1.25 14.87 -14.80
CA TYR A 38 -0.11 13.98 -14.57
C TYR A 38 -0.39 12.51 -14.89
N SER A 39 -1.57 12.18 -15.41
CA SER A 39 -1.89 10.82 -15.86
C SER A 39 -2.01 10.74 -17.37
N ILE A 40 -1.62 9.59 -17.90
CA ILE A 40 -1.68 9.25 -19.32
C ILE A 40 -2.42 7.90 -19.41
N PRO A 41 -3.28 7.69 -20.42
CA PRO A 41 -3.94 6.40 -20.60
C PRO A 41 -2.91 5.29 -20.85
N LYS A 42 -3.22 4.09 -20.38
CA LYS A 42 -2.33 2.91 -20.43
C LYS A 42 -1.71 2.70 -21.80
N ASP A 43 -2.51 2.80 -22.86
CA ASP A 43 -2.06 2.52 -24.22
C ASP A 43 -1.09 3.59 -24.74
N ALA A 44 -1.28 4.85 -24.37
CA ALA A 44 -0.37 5.93 -24.74
C ALA A 44 0.92 5.86 -23.92
N ALA A 45 0.82 5.50 -22.63
CA ALA A 45 1.99 5.28 -21.80
C ALA A 45 2.85 4.11 -22.33
N ALA A 46 2.23 3.00 -22.74
CA ALA A 46 2.95 1.86 -23.30
C ALA A 46 3.71 2.20 -24.58
N LYS A 47 3.12 3.05 -25.45
CA LYS A 47 3.78 3.54 -26.66
C LYS A 47 4.97 4.43 -26.34
N LEU A 48 4.79 5.43 -25.46
CA LEU A 48 5.88 6.32 -25.04
C LEU A 48 7.04 5.56 -24.41
N ILE A 49 6.72 4.58 -23.56
CA ILE A 49 7.74 3.71 -22.95
C ILE A 49 8.49 2.91 -24.03
N ALA A 50 7.80 2.31 -24.99
CA ALA A 50 8.46 1.54 -26.05
C ALA A 50 9.37 2.42 -26.94
N GLU A 51 8.95 3.65 -27.23
CA GLU A 51 9.73 4.64 -27.98
C GLU A 51 11.00 5.08 -27.24
N GLU A 52 10.88 5.35 -25.93
CA GLU A 52 12.02 5.72 -25.08
C GLU A 52 12.99 4.53 -24.88
N GLU A 53 12.45 3.32 -24.67
CA GLU A 53 13.25 2.10 -24.50
C GLU A 53 14.06 1.75 -25.76
N ALA A 54 13.52 1.99 -26.95
CA ALA A 54 14.24 1.80 -28.21
C ALA A 54 15.44 2.76 -28.35
N THR A 55 15.37 3.91 -27.70
CA THR A 55 16.42 4.94 -27.75
C THR A 55 17.54 4.66 -26.74
N ILE A 56 17.24 3.96 -25.64
CA ILE A 56 18.22 3.67 -24.58
C ILE A 56 18.89 2.32 -24.85
N ILE A 57 20.16 2.35 -25.28
CA ILE A 57 20.98 1.18 -25.66
C ILE A 57 21.07 0.09 -24.57
N ARG A 58 20.87 0.43 -23.28
CA ARG A 58 21.00 -0.50 -22.14
C ARG A 58 19.70 -1.26 -21.78
N SER A 59 18.58 -0.92 -22.41
CA SER A 59 17.25 -1.43 -22.02
C SER A 59 17.03 -2.91 -22.36
N ALA A 60 17.65 -3.42 -23.45
CA ALA A 60 17.47 -4.80 -23.90
C ALA A 60 18.10 -5.84 -22.96
N GLU A 61 19.32 -5.60 -22.50
CA GLU A 61 20.01 -6.48 -21.54
C GLU A 61 19.32 -6.44 -20.17
N GLU A 62 18.87 -5.25 -19.74
CA GLU A 62 18.21 -5.06 -18.45
C GLU A 62 16.81 -5.73 -18.42
N LYS A 63 16.05 -5.66 -19.52
CA LYS A 63 14.78 -6.40 -19.67
C LYS A 63 14.96 -7.91 -19.60
N ALA A 64 15.97 -8.45 -20.27
CA ALA A 64 16.26 -9.88 -20.24
C ALA A 64 16.53 -10.38 -18.82
N ILE A 65 17.19 -9.57 -17.98
CA ILE A 65 17.45 -9.89 -16.57
C ILE A 65 16.16 -9.86 -15.74
N ILE A 66 15.27 -8.88 -15.97
CA ILE A 66 14.01 -8.74 -15.23
C ILE A 66 13.02 -9.85 -15.62
N GLU A 67 12.90 -10.17 -16.91
CA GLU A 67 12.07 -11.28 -17.40
C GLU A 67 12.58 -12.64 -16.93
N GLY A 68 13.91 -12.81 -16.84
CA GLY A 68 14.52 -14.01 -16.23
C GLY A 68 14.18 -14.15 -14.75
N LYS A 69 14.27 -13.06 -13.97
CA LYS A 69 13.97 -13.05 -12.52
C LYS A 69 12.48 -13.22 -12.20
N THR A 70 11.59 -12.68 -13.03
CA THR A 70 10.14 -12.80 -12.84
C THR A 70 9.64 -14.22 -13.08
N LYS A 71 10.21 -14.95 -14.05
CA LYS A 71 9.91 -16.38 -14.24
C LYS A 71 10.35 -17.24 -13.05
N ILE A 72 11.47 -16.91 -12.41
CA ILE A 72 11.96 -17.61 -11.21
C ILE A 72 11.02 -17.34 -10.03
N LYS A 73 10.67 -16.07 -9.76
CA LYS A 73 9.73 -15.71 -8.68
C LYS A 73 8.33 -16.27 -8.89
N ALA A 74 7.82 -16.28 -10.13
CA ALA A 74 6.51 -16.86 -10.43
C ALA A 74 6.47 -18.38 -10.24
N LYS A 75 7.62 -19.05 -10.35
CA LYS A 75 7.75 -20.49 -10.09
C LYS A 75 7.82 -20.76 -8.59
N GLU A 76 8.62 -19.99 -7.85
CA GLU A 76 8.68 -20.06 -6.39
C GLU A 76 7.32 -19.77 -5.72
N ILE A 77 6.55 -18.80 -6.22
CA ILE A 77 5.21 -18.49 -5.68
C ILE A 77 4.22 -19.62 -5.95
N LYS A 78 4.27 -20.26 -7.12
CA LYS A 78 3.42 -21.43 -7.43
C LYS A 78 3.78 -22.64 -6.58
N ASP A 79 5.07 -22.88 -6.36
CA ASP A 79 5.54 -23.97 -5.50
C ASP A 79 5.17 -23.70 -4.03
N THR A 80 5.05 -22.43 -3.62
CA THR A 80 4.58 -22.04 -2.28
C THR A 80 3.07 -22.19 -2.14
N GLU A 81 2.28 -21.82 -3.17
CA GLU A 81 0.80 -21.94 -3.16
C GLU A 81 0.31 -23.40 -3.14
N GLU A 82 1.03 -24.34 -3.77
CA GLU A 82 0.69 -25.77 -3.69
C GLU A 82 0.92 -26.38 -2.29
N GLU A 83 1.83 -25.83 -1.48
CA GLU A 83 2.08 -26.30 -0.11
C GLU A 83 1.00 -25.79 0.88
N VAL A 84 0.44 -24.59 0.68
CA VAL A 84 -0.58 -24.00 1.58
C VAL A 84 -1.95 -24.66 1.46
N VAL A 85 -2.28 -25.30 0.32
CA VAL A 85 -3.58 -25.97 0.11
C VAL A 85 -3.72 -27.28 0.92
N SER A 86 -2.65 -27.77 1.54
CA SER A 86 -2.67 -29.02 2.30
C SER A 86 -2.94 -28.88 3.81
N VAL A 87 -3.14 -27.66 4.34
CA VAL A 87 -3.17 -27.42 5.81
C VAL A 87 -4.45 -26.73 6.32
N GLU A 88 -5.46 -26.48 5.48
CA GLU A 88 -6.72 -25.88 5.93
C GLU A 88 -7.74 -26.93 6.43
N ASP A 89 -7.47 -27.52 7.59
CA ASP A 89 -8.49 -28.07 8.49
C ASP A 89 -7.95 -28.12 9.92
N LYS A 90 -7.96 -26.97 10.61
CA LYS A 90 -8.17 -26.83 12.07
C LYS A 90 -8.09 -25.38 12.56
N GLU A 91 -9.25 -24.90 12.98
CA GLU A 91 -9.54 -24.01 14.12
C GLU A 91 -8.63 -22.81 14.46
N GLN A 92 -9.26 -21.63 14.36
CA GLN A 92 -9.31 -20.51 15.31
C GLN A 92 -8.13 -20.29 16.28
N GLY A 93 -7.51 -19.09 16.18
CA GLY A 93 -6.87 -18.45 17.34
C GLY A 93 -5.68 -17.53 17.02
N GLU A 94 -5.81 -16.25 17.41
CA GLU A 94 -4.74 -15.25 17.61
C GLU A 94 -3.71 -14.99 16.49
N ILE A 95 -3.89 -13.89 15.77
CA ILE A 95 -2.78 -13.25 15.04
C ILE A 95 -1.88 -12.54 16.07
N LYS A 96 -0.83 -13.23 16.51
CA LYS A 96 0.35 -12.60 17.14
C LYS A 96 1.25 -12.07 16.03
N ASP A 97 1.33 -10.75 15.97
CA ASP A 97 2.22 -9.96 15.12
C ASP A 97 3.70 -10.23 15.48
N THR A 98 4.41 -11.01 14.68
CA THR A 98 5.87 -11.21 14.83
C THR A 98 6.61 -10.57 13.66
N GLY A 99 6.69 -9.24 13.66
CA GLY A 99 7.67 -8.52 12.85
C GLY A 99 9.11 -8.80 13.34
N PRO A 100 10.08 -9.08 12.45
CA PRO A 100 11.47 -9.26 12.85
C PRO A 100 12.10 -7.92 13.24
N LYS A 101 12.36 -7.75 14.55
CA LYS A 101 13.15 -6.63 15.10
C LYS A 101 14.58 -6.69 14.57
N LYS A 102 14.94 -5.82 13.63
CA LYS A 102 16.35 -5.45 13.40
C LYS A 102 16.68 -4.25 14.28
N LYS A 103 17.46 -4.49 15.33
CA LYS A 103 18.20 -3.46 16.07
C LYS A 103 19.47 -3.14 15.28
N ALA A 104 19.72 -1.88 14.93
CA ALA A 104 21.05 -1.39 14.60
C ALA A 104 21.15 0.13 14.87
N SER A 105 21.92 0.45 15.91
CA SER A 105 22.75 1.65 16.13
C SER A 105 22.19 3.04 15.80
N GLN A 106 21.90 3.78 16.87
CA GLN A 106 22.01 5.23 16.90
C GLN A 106 23.50 5.61 16.74
N GLU A 107 23.85 6.30 15.66
CA GLU A 107 25.00 7.20 15.65
C GLU A 107 24.49 8.58 15.23
N ALA A 108 24.63 9.53 16.15
CA ALA A 108 24.29 10.91 15.97
C ALA A 108 25.41 11.58 15.16
N GLU A 109 25.09 12.16 14.02
CA GLU A 109 25.99 13.10 13.37
C GLU A 109 25.87 14.49 14.03
N PRO A 110 26.98 15.13 14.42
CA PRO A 110 26.97 16.51 14.91
C PRO A 110 26.77 17.50 13.75
N MET A 111 25.81 18.41 13.91
CA MET A 111 25.67 19.60 13.04
C MET A 111 26.95 20.45 13.08
N ILE A 112 27.49 20.76 11.91
CA ILE A 112 28.47 21.84 11.65
C ILE A 112 27.72 23.01 11.05
#